data_AF-A0A379SNV4-F1
#
_entry.id   AF-A0A379SNV4-F1
#
_cell.length_a   1.000
_cell.length_b   1.000
_cell.length_c   1.000
_cell.angle_alpha   90.00
_cell.angle_beta   90.00
_cell.angle_gamma   90.00
#
_symmetry.space_group_name_H-M   'P 1'
#
loop_
_entity.id
_entity.type
_entity.pdbx_description
1 polymer ?
#
loop_
_entity_poly.entity_id
_entity_poly.type
_entity_poly.pdbx_seq_one_letter_code
_entity_poly.pdbx_strand_id
1 'polypeptide(L)' 'MEIINPLPTHEELIQAAENKRQRLLSRADWRTELMLGEISDANRDKLSGWLTNKNEVKLVDITTTPDNIIWPAPPKG' A
#
# COMPACT_ATOMS: atom_id res chain seq x y z
N MET A 1 7.96 2.86 37.31
CA MET A 1 8.80 3.23 36.15
C MET A 1 7.86 3.44 34.99
N GLU A 2 7.53 4.69 34.67
CA GLU A 2 6.85 4.99 33.41
C GLU A 2 7.87 4.78 32.30
N ILE A 3 7.60 3.84 31.41
CA ILE A 3 8.41 3.65 30.22
C ILE A 3 8.07 4.84 29.32
N ILE A 4 8.86 5.92 29.42
CA ILE A 4 8.77 7.05 28.51
C ILE A 4 9.29 6.55 27.17
N ASN A 5 8.41 5.99 26.34
CA ASN A 5 8.76 5.67 24.97
C ASN A 5 8.88 7.02 24.25
N PRO A 6 10.08 7.42 23.79
CA PRO A 6 10.24 8.70 23.13
C PRO A 6 9.34 8.75 21.89
N LEU A 7 8.79 9.93 21.60
CA LEU A 7 8.08 10.16 20.35
C LEU A 7 9.02 9.79 19.18
N PRO A 8 8.55 8.99 18.22
CA PRO A 8 9.37 8.59 17.09
C PRO A 8 9.81 9.82 16.30
N THR A 9 11.06 9.78 15.86
CA THR A 9 11.67 10.80 15.01
C THR A 9 11.06 10.80 13.61
N HIS A 10 11.25 11.90 12.88
CA HIS A 10 10.77 12.02 11.50
C HIS A 10 11.29 10.88 10.59
N GLU A 11 12.55 10.48 10.76
CA GLU A 11 13.16 9.37 10.02
C GLU A 11 12.54 8.02 10.38
N GLU A 12 12.24 7.78 11.66
CA GLU A 12 11.52 6.58 12.10
C GLU A 12 10.08 6.52 11.56
N LEU A 13 9.41 7.68 11.45
CA LEU A 13 8.08 7.79 10.84
C LEU A 13 8.13 7.49 9.33
N ILE A 14 9.14 7.99 8.62
CA ILE A 14 9.37 7.64 7.20
C ILE A 14 9.61 6.13 7.06
N GLN A 15 10.46 5.55 7.90
CA GLN A 15 10.76 4.12 7.83
C GLN A 15 9.52 3.27 8.12
N ALA A 16 8.69 3.67 9.09
CA ALA A 16 7.43 3.02 9.39
C ALA A 16 6.43 3.12 8.21
N ALA A 17 6.36 4.29 7.57
CA ALA A 17 5.55 4.53 6.39
C ALA A 17 5.99 3.66 5.20
N GLU A 18 7.29 3.59 4.92
CA GLU A 18 7.85 2.74 3.86
C GLU A 18 7.61 1.25 4.15
N ASN A 19 7.78 0.81 5.40
CA ASN A 19 7.45 -0.57 5.80
C ASN A 19 5.97 -0.90 5.55
N LYS A 20 5.07 0.05 5.82
CA LYS A 20 3.63 -0.11 5.53
C LYS A 20 3.36 -0.16 4.03
N ARG A 21 4.03 0.70 3.25
CA ARG A 21 3.98 0.69 1.78
C ARG A 21 4.39 -0.67 1.22
N GLN A 22 5.52 -1.21 1.67
CA GLN A 22 6.00 -2.53 1.23
C GLN A 22 5.01 -3.66 1.57
N ARG A 23 4.37 -3.61 2.75
CA ARG A 23 3.32 -4.58 3.13
C ARG A 23 2.05 -4.47 2.27
N LEU A 24 1.65 -3.25 1.91
CA LEU A 24 0.50 -3.04 1.00
C LEU A 24 0.81 -3.56 -0.40
N LEU A 25 2.03 -3.30 -0.89
CA LEU A 25 2.49 -3.77 -2.19
C LEU A 25 2.68 -5.29 -2.24
N SER A 26 3.09 -5.94 -1.14
CA SER A 26 3.23 -7.39 -1.07
C SER A 26 1.89 -8.13 -0.93
N ARG A 27 0.90 -7.52 -0.26
CA ARG A 27 -0.44 -8.08 -0.13
C ARG A 27 -1.26 -7.99 -1.42
N ALA A 28 -0.92 -7.07 -2.32
CA ALA A 28 -1.49 -7.04 -3.66
C ALA A 28 -0.98 -8.24 -4.47
N ASP A 29 -1.59 -9.41 -4.30
CA ASP A 29 -1.26 -10.63 -5.03
C ASP A 29 -2.06 -10.77 -6.34
N TRP A 30 -1.95 -9.75 -7.19
CA TRP A 30 -2.59 -9.68 -8.52
C TRP A 30 -1.99 -10.68 -9.53
N ARG A 31 -0.89 -11.35 -9.16
CA ARG A 31 -0.20 -12.31 -10.02
C ARG A 31 -1.01 -13.60 -10.18
N THR A 32 -1.81 -13.96 -9.19
CA THR A 32 -2.79 -15.05 -9.27
C THR A 32 -3.90 -14.74 -10.28
N GLU A 33 -4.36 -13.48 -10.36
CA GLU A 33 -5.37 -13.07 -11.35
C GLU A 33 -4.82 -13.06 -12.78
N LEU A 34 -3.53 -12.75 -12.98
CA LEU A 34 -2.87 -12.87 -14.28
C LEU A 34 -2.73 -14.32 -14.79
N MET A 35 -2.52 -15.29 -13.89
CA MET A 35 -2.32 -16.69 -14.27
C MET A 35 -3.60 -17.37 -14.77
N LEU A 36 -4.77 -16.77 -14.55
CA LEU A 36 -6.04 -17.40 -14.88
C LEU A 36 -6.37 -17.45 -16.37
N GLY A 37 -5.62 -16.77 -17.26
CA GLY A 37 -5.62 -17.03 -18.72
C GLY A 37 -6.94 -16.79 -19.50
N GLU A 38 -8.09 -16.79 -18.84
CA GLU A 38 -9.43 -16.57 -19.36
C GLU A 38 -10.03 -15.37 -18.60
N ILE A 39 -9.59 -14.18 -19.01
CA ILE A 39 -9.99 -12.91 -18.39
C ILE A 39 -11.43 -12.63 -18.80
N SER A 40 -12.40 -13.07 -17.99
CA SER A 40 -13.74 -12.47 -18.03
C SER A 40 -13.61 -10.95 -17.86
N ASP A 41 -14.47 -10.14 -18.47
CA ASP A 41 -14.38 -8.67 -18.38
C ASP A 41 -14.39 -8.18 -16.92
N ALA A 42 -15.07 -8.91 -16.03
CA ALA A 42 -15.07 -8.68 -14.59
C ALA A 42 -13.67 -8.83 -13.94
N ASN A 43 -12.84 -9.76 -14.41
CA ASN A 43 -11.46 -9.90 -13.93
C ASN A 43 -10.55 -8.79 -14.46
N ARG A 44 -10.85 -8.23 -15.65
CA ARG A 44 -10.06 -7.12 -16.22
C ARG A 44 -10.26 -5.82 -15.43
N ASP A 45 -11.49 -5.50 -15.07
CA ASP A 45 -11.80 -4.29 -14.30
C ASP A 45 -11.22 -4.35 -12.89
N LYS A 46 -11.28 -5.53 -12.26
CA LYS A 46 -10.63 -5.79 -10.96
C LYS A 46 -9.12 -5.62 -11.03
N LEU A 47 -8.48 -6.18 -12.06
CA LEU A 47 -7.05 -6.05 -12.29
C LEU A 47 -6.62 -4.59 -12.51
N SER A 48 -7.40 -3.83 -13.29
CA SER A 48 -7.18 -2.40 -13.51
C SER A 48 -7.27 -1.59 -12.20
N GLY A 49 -8.24 -1.93 -11.34
CA GLY A 49 -8.36 -1.37 -10.00
C GLY A 49 -7.13 -1.65 -9.12
N TRP A 50 -6.61 -2.88 -9.16
CA TRP A 50 -5.40 -3.25 -8.43
C TRP A 50 -4.14 -2.54 -8.95
N LEU A 51 -4.00 -2.38 -10.27
CA LEU A 51 -2.88 -1.64 -10.88
C LEU A 51 -2.91 -0.16 -10.49
N THR A 52 -4.10 0.45 -10.51
CA THR A 52 -4.30 1.84 -10.08
C THR A 52 -3.96 2.01 -8.61
N ASN A 53 -4.52 1.18 -7.72
CA ASN A 53 -4.22 1.23 -6.29
C ASN A 53 -2.72 1.07 -6.00
N LYS A 54 -2.04 0.13 -6.67
CA LYS A 54 -0.59 -0.06 -6.53
C LYS A 54 0.21 1.18 -6.93
N ASN A 55 -0.18 1.85 -8.00
CA ASN A 55 0.47 3.08 -8.44
C ASN A 55 0.19 4.22 -7.46
N GLU A 56 -1.02 4.33 -6.92
CA GLU A 56 -1.35 5.30 -5.87
C GLU A 56 -0.52 5.08 -4.61
N VAL A 57 -0.41 3.83 -4.09
CA VAL A 57 0.46 3.48 -2.95
C VAL A 57 1.93 3.87 -3.22
N LYS A 58 2.38 3.81 -4.48
CA LYS A 58 3.72 4.24 -4.86
C LYS A 58 3.85 5.76 -4.97
N LEU A 59 2.80 6.50 -5.26
CA LEU A 59 2.85 7.94 -5.41
C LEU A 59 2.61 8.69 -4.09
N VAL A 60 2.18 7.99 -3.04
CA VAL A 60 2.10 8.55 -1.68
C VAL A 60 3.46 9.11 -1.27
N ASP A 61 3.48 10.42 -1.02
CA ASP A 61 4.65 11.09 -0.47
C ASP A 61 4.75 10.82 1.03
N ILE A 62 5.69 9.94 1.38
CA ILE A 62 5.98 9.57 2.76
C ILE A 62 6.98 10.50 3.43
N THR A 63 7.57 11.46 2.71
CA THR A 63 8.68 12.29 3.20
C THR A 63 8.20 13.61 3.77
N THR A 64 7.15 14.21 3.20
CA THR A 64 6.67 15.53 3.61
C THR A 64 5.78 15.48 4.85
N THR A 65 4.94 14.46 5.02
CA THR A 65 4.01 14.31 6.17
C THR A 65 3.86 12.83 6.61
N PRO A 66 4.94 12.20 7.13
CA PRO A 66 4.95 10.78 7.44
C PRO A 66 4.00 10.37 8.58
N ASP A 67 3.58 11.33 9.40
CA ASP A 67 2.69 11.18 10.56
C ASP A 67 1.20 11.04 10.18
N ASN A 68 0.77 11.57 9.02
CA ASN A 68 -0.64 11.56 8.61
C ASN A 68 -0.84 11.07 7.16
N ILE A 69 -0.31 9.89 6.87
CA ILE A 69 -0.44 9.29 5.53
C ILE A 69 -1.79 8.59 5.36
N ILE A 70 -2.57 9.06 4.40
CA ILE A 70 -3.77 8.38 3.92
C ILE A 70 -3.37 7.38 2.83
N TRP A 71 -3.55 6.08 3.12
CA TRP A 71 -3.26 5.02 2.17
C TRP A 71 -4.50 4.72 1.31
N PRO A 72 -4.33 4.52 -0.01
CA PRO A 72 -5.45 4.17 -0.88
C PRO A 72 -5.98 2.78 -0.52
N ALA A 73 -7.31 2.66 -0.47
CA ALA A 73 -7.96 1.41 -0.13
C ALA A 73 -7.84 0.41 -1.29
N PRO A 74 -7.51 -0.86 -1.02
CA PRO A 74 -7.50 -1.87 -2.07
C PRO A 74 -8.91 -2.06 -2.63
N PRO A 75 -9.05 -2.36 -3.94
CA PRO A 75 -10.34 -2.71 -4.53
C PRO A 75 -10.91 -3.95 -3.85
N LYS A 76 -12.24 -4.04 -3.75
CA LYS A 76 -12.92 -5.22 -3.19
C LYS A 76 -12.73 -6.39 -4.17
N GLY A 77 -12.19 -7.51 -3.64
CA GLY A 77 -12.06 -8.78 -4.38
C GLY A 77 -13.41 -9.39 -4.74
#